data_AF-A0A957FG89-F1
#
_entry.id   AF-A0A957FG89-F1
#
_cell.length_a   1.000
_cell.length_b   1.000
_cell.length_c   1.000
_cell.angle_alpha   90.00
_cell.angle_beta   90.00
_cell.angle_gamma   90.00
#
_symmetry.space_group_name_H-M   'P 1'
#
loop_
_entity.id
_entity.type
_entity.pdbx_description
1 polymer ?
#
loop_
_entity_poly.entity_id
_entity_poly.type
_entity_poly.pdbx_seq_one_letter_code
_entity_poly.pdbx_strand_id
1 'polypeptide(L)'
;MAKEKPKKPRRVSDDEVYETILTMCREAGLEDSVRPEDVARAILPEHWQTLLKRVRLFSKKLAQNGRIAILRKGKPTDPDDFKGIIRLQITAAGLEVEEANDEANGNQ
;
A
#
# COMPACT_ATOMS: atom_id res chain seq x y z
N MET A 1 12.32 -10.75 -30.81
CA MET A 1 12.44 -10.01 -29.53
C MET A 1 12.44 -11.03 -28.40
N ALA A 2 13.62 -11.34 -27.84
CA ALA A 2 13.74 -12.32 -26.76
C ALA A 2 13.02 -11.78 -25.50
N LYS A 3 11.92 -12.41 -25.09
CA LYS A 3 11.33 -12.17 -23.78
C LYS A 3 12.24 -12.88 -22.77
N GLU A 4 13.14 -12.13 -22.15
CA GLU A 4 13.94 -12.63 -21.02
C GLU A 4 12.96 -13.19 -19.99
N LYS A 5 13.16 -14.46 -19.61
CA LYS A 5 12.26 -15.16 -18.66
C LYS A 5 12.29 -14.36 -17.36
N PRO A 6 11.14 -13.98 -16.76
CA PRO A 6 11.16 -13.11 -15.60
C PRO A 6 11.93 -13.80 -14.47
N LYS A 7 12.96 -13.13 -13.95
CA LYS A 7 13.78 -13.61 -12.83
C LYS A 7 12.84 -13.94 -11.67
N LYS A 8 13.12 -15.00 -10.90
CA LYS A 8 12.25 -15.41 -9.78
C LYS A 8 11.98 -14.20 -8.86
N PRO A 9 10.73 -13.97 -8.44
CA PRO A 9 10.43 -12.84 -7.56
C PRO A 9 11.18 -12.99 -6.24
N ARG A 10 11.77 -11.89 -5.76
CA ARG A 10 12.32 -11.84 -4.40
C ARG A 10 11.21 -12.06 -3.38
N ARG A 11 11.58 -12.53 -2.18
CA ARG A 11 10.64 -12.57 -1.05
C ARG A 11 10.34 -11.14 -0.60
N VAL A 12 9.06 -10.82 -0.55
CA VAL A 12 8.53 -9.55 -0.04
C VAL A 12 7.80 -9.87 1.25
N SER A 13 8.18 -9.16 2.32
CA SER A 13 7.55 -9.26 3.62
C SER A 13 6.23 -8.50 3.66
N ASP A 14 5.33 -8.90 4.55
CA ASP A 14 4.03 -8.24 4.73
C ASP A 14 4.18 -6.81 5.27
N ASP A 15 5.15 -6.61 6.17
CA ASP A 15 5.54 -5.31 6.73
C ASP A 15 6.01 -4.33 5.65
N GLU A 16 6.86 -4.80 4.73
CA GLU A 16 7.33 -4.01 3.59
C GLU A 16 6.17 -3.53 2.70
N VAL A 17 5.16 -4.39 2.47
CA VAL A 17 3.96 -3.99 1.72
C VAL A 17 3.16 -2.93 2.47
N TYR A 18 3.00 -3.11 3.78
CA TYR A 18 2.27 -2.20 4.64
C TYR A 18 2.90 -0.80 4.67
N GLU A 19 4.21 -0.74 4.94
CA GLU A 19 5.00 0.49 4.99
C GLU A 19 5.04 1.21 3.64
N THR A 20 5.16 0.46 2.55
CA THR A 20 5.15 1.07 1.20
C THR A 20 3.79 1.72 0.89
N ILE A 21 2.66 1.09 1.27
CA ILE A 21 1.33 1.70 1.07
C ILE A 21 1.25 3.03 1.83
N LEU A 22 1.62 3.02 3.11
CA LEU A 22 1.59 4.22 3.94
C LEU A 22 2.51 5.31 3.41
N THR A 23 3.76 4.98 3.10
CA THR A 23 4.76 5.92 2.58
C THR A 23 4.25 6.59 1.30
N MET A 24 3.83 5.81 0.31
CA MET A 24 3.35 6.38 -0.95
C MET A 24 2.08 7.22 -0.76
N CYS A 25 1.16 6.79 0.10
CA CYS A 25 -0.03 7.59 0.42
C CYS A 25 0.35 8.91 1.11
N ARG A 26 1.34 8.90 2.01
CA ARG A 26 1.85 10.11 2.67
C ARG A 26 2.52 11.07 1.68
N GLU A 27 3.34 10.55 0.78
CA GLU A 27 3.98 11.33 -0.28
C GLU A 27 2.96 11.98 -1.23
N ALA A 28 1.84 11.28 -1.50
CA ALA A 28 0.72 11.83 -2.26
C ALA A 28 -0.07 12.91 -1.49
N GLY A 29 -0.10 12.83 -0.16
CA GLY A 29 -0.80 13.77 0.71
C GLY A 29 -2.33 13.63 0.70
N LEU A 30 -3.02 14.55 1.38
CA LEU A 30 -4.50 14.54 1.52
C LEU A 30 -5.23 14.96 0.24
N GLU A 31 -4.53 15.49 -0.75
CA GLU A 31 -5.13 16.00 -2.00
C GLU A 31 -5.05 14.99 -3.14
N ASP A 32 -4.11 14.05 -3.07
CA ASP A 32 -3.90 13.04 -4.11
C ASP A 32 -4.08 11.61 -3.58
N SER A 33 -4.02 10.64 -4.49
CA SER A 33 -4.28 9.24 -4.18
C SER A 33 -3.50 8.26 -5.05
N VAL A 34 -3.03 7.21 -4.41
CA VAL A 34 -2.17 6.18 -5.00
C VAL A 34 -3.01 5.02 -5.54
N ARG A 35 -2.54 4.39 -6.63
CA ARG A 35 -3.13 3.12 -7.10
C ARG A 35 -2.44 1.94 -6.42
N PRO A 36 -3.17 0.87 -6.05
CA PRO A 36 -2.56 -0.34 -5.50
C PRO A 36 -1.56 -0.99 -6.46
N GLU A 37 -1.71 -0.76 -7.77
CA GLU A 37 -0.77 -1.22 -8.80
C GLU A 37 0.57 -0.49 -8.73
N ASP A 38 0.57 0.82 -8.45
CA ASP A 38 1.80 1.60 -8.32
C ASP A 38 2.58 1.15 -7.08
N VAL A 39 1.88 0.90 -5.96
CA VAL A 39 2.48 0.31 -4.75
C VAL A 39 3.14 -1.02 -5.08
N ALA A 40 2.42 -1.93 -5.73
CA ALA A 40 2.95 -3.23 -6.08
C ALA A 40 4.15 -3.14 -7.04
N ARG A 41 4.15 -2.15 -7.96
CA ARG A 41 5.25 -1.89 -8.90
C ARG A 41 6.47 -1.26 -8.23
N ALA A 42 6.27 -0.42 -7.22
CA ALA A 42 7.37 0.15 -6.43
C ALA A 42 8.17 -0.97 -5.72
N ILE A 43 7.47 -1.98 -5.22
CA ILE A 43 8.07 -3.11 -4.52
C ILE A 43 8.67 -4.14 -5.50
N LEU A 44 7.87 -4.56 -6.48
CA LEU A 44 8.17 -5.70 -7.34
C LEU A 44 7.71 -5.43 -8.78
N PRO A 45 8.44 -4.62 -9.56
CA PRO A 45 7.98 -4.12 -10.86
C PRO A 45 7.74 -5.21 -11.90
N GLU A 46 8.48 -6.32 -11.86
CA GLU A 46 8.31 -7.43 -12.80
C GLU A 46 7.18 -8.41 -12.39
N HIS A 47 6.85 -8.50 -11.10
CA HIS A 47 5.88 -9.47 -10.56
C HIS A 47 4.79 -8.81 -9.70
N TRP A 48 4.50 -7.53 -9.94
CA TRP A 48 3.58 -6.71 -9.15
C TRP A 48 2.19 -7.35 -8.99
N GLN A 49 1.73 -8.10 -10.00
CA GLN A 49 0.45 -8.81 -9.97
C GLN A 49 0.34 -9.79 -8.81
N THR A 50 1.46 -10.39 -8.38
CA THR A 50 1.52 -11.32 -7.25
C THR A 50 1.30 -10.60 -5.91
N LEU A 51 1.67 -9.32 -5.82
CA LEU A 51 1.49 -8.50 -4.63
C LEU A 51 0.12 -7.86 -4.54
N LEU A 52 -0.62 -7.70 -5.64
CA LEU A 52 -1.94 -7.04 -5.62
C LEU A 52 -2.89 -7.61 -4.57
N LYS A 53 -2.91 -8.93 -4.38
CA LYS A 53 -3.74 -9.55 -3.33
C LYS A 53 -3.34 -9.09 -1.93
N ARG A 54 -2.04 -9.01 -1.66
CA ARG A 54 -1.50 -8.54 -0.37
C ARG A 54 -1.72 -7.05 -0.21
N VAL A 55 -1.42 -6.24 -1.22
CA VAL A 55 -1.65 -4.79 -1.21
C VAL A 55 -3.10 -4.48 -0.88
N ARG A 56 -4.06 -5.16 -1.52
CA ARG A 56 -5.50 -4.98 -1.22
C ARG A 56 -5.84 -5.37 0.22
N LEU A 57 -5.30 -6.49 0.71
CA LEU A 57 -5.50 -6.93 2.09
C LEU A 57 -4.98 -5.89 3.10
N PHE A 58 -3.76 -5.39 2.92
CA PHE A 58 -3.18 -4.39 3.81
C PHE A 58 -3.82 -3.02 3.67
N SER A 59 -4.23 -2.63 2.46
CA SER A 59 -5.02 -1.41 2.25
C SER A 59 -6.32 -1.44 3.04
N LYS A 60 -7.01 -2.58 3.04
CA LYS A 60 -8.21 -2.80 3.86
C LYS A 60 -7.90 -2.64 5.35
N LYS A 61 -6.84 -3.29 5.86
CA LYS A 61 -6.44 -3.17 7.27
C LYS A 61 -6.11 -1.71 7.64
N LEU A 62 -5.35 -1.02 6.81
CA LEU A 62 -5.02 0.39 7.00
C LEU A 62 -6.25 1.28 7.01
N ALA A 63 -7.22 1.00 6.15
CA ALA A 63 -8.47 1.73 6.09
C ALA A 63 -9.37 1.46 7.30
N GLN A 64 -9.40 0.22 7.78
CA GLN A 64 -10.10 -0.15 9.02
C GLN A 64 -9.48 0.53 10.25
N ASN A 65 -8.15 0.72 10.25
CA ASN A 65 -7.45 1.47 11.28
C ASN A 65 -7.58 3.00 11.11
N GLY A 66 -8.31 3.47 10.09
CA GLY A 66 -8.50 4.89 9.80
C GLY A 66 -7.25 5.61 9.29
N ARG A 67 -6.14 4.90 9.00
CA ARG A 67 -4.87 5.49 8.52
C ARG A 67 -4.91 5.87 7.03
N ILE A 68 -5.72 5.19 6.23
CA ILE A 68 -5.95 5.53 4.82
C ILE A 68 -7.46 5.49 4.51
N ALA A 69 -7.87 6.15 3.43
CA ALA A 69 -9.20 6.05 2.86
C ALA A 69 -9.12 5.34 1.51
N ILE A 70 -10.04 4.40 1.28
CA ILE A 70 -10.19 3.76 -0.03
C ILE A 70 -11.26 4.52 -0.79
N LEU A 71 -10.87 5.17 -1.88
CA LEU A 71 -11.75 5.94 -2.73
C LEU A 71 -12.12 5.16 -4.00
N ARG A 72 -13.38 5.29 -4.42
CA ARG A 72 -13.89 4.81 -5.70
C ARG A 72 -14.66 5.93 -6.39
N LYS A 73 -14.25 6.29 -7.60
CA LYS A 73 -14.80 7.44 -8.34
C LYS A 73 -14.81 8.73 -7.49
N GLY A 74 -13.76 8.94 -6.70
CA GLY A 74 -13.60 10.11 -5.83
C GLY A 74 -14.42 10.09 -4.52
N LYS A 75 -15.10 8.98 -4.20
CA LYS A 75 -15.86 8.85 -2.95
C LYS A 75 -15.28 7.75 -2.05
N PRO A 76 -15.18 7.95 -0.72
CA PRO A 76 -14.81 6.88 0.19
C PRO A 76 -15.82 5.74 0.07
N THR A 77 -15.31 4.52 -0.04
CA THR A 77 -16.11 3.30 -0.17
C THR A 77 -15.74 2.33 0.95
N ASP A 78 -16.66 1.43 1.25
CA ASP A 78 -16.40 0.36 2.21
C ASP A 78 -15.17 -0.46 1.84
N PRO A 79 -14.26 -0.70 2.81
CA PRO A 79 -13.04 -1.47 2.59
C PRO A 79 -13.30 -2.98 2.45
N ASP A 80 -14.54 -3.45 2.61
CA ASP A 80 -14.90 -4.88 2.49
C ASP A 80 -15.34 -5.28 1.07
N ASP A 81 -16.00 -4.37 0.33
CA ASP A 81 -16.65 -4.69 -0.96
C ASP A 81 -16.04 -3.95 -2.17
N PHE A 82 -14.81 -3.44 -2.07
CA PHE A 82 -14.22 -2.75 -3.21
C PHE A 82 -13.79 -3.72 -4.34
N LYS A 83 -14.39 -3.55 -5.53
CA LYS A 83 -14.02 -4.25 -6.76
C LYS A 83 -13.67 -3.26 -7.87
N GLY A 84 -12.60 -3.57 -8.61
CA GLY A 84 -12.14 -2.78 -9.75
C GLY A 84 -11.14 -1.69 -9.39
N ILE A 85 -11.22 -0.56 -10.08
CA ILE A 85 -10.30 0.58 -9.90
C ILE A 85 -10.61 1.29 -8.59
N ILE A 86 -9.65 1.25 -7.68
CA ILE A 86 -9.67 1.95 -6.39
C ILE A 86 -8.48 2.90 -6.30
N ARG A 87 -8.60 3.86 -5.40
CA ARG A 87 -7.56 4.82 -5.04
C ARG A 87 -7.34 4.77 -3.53
N LEU A 88 -6.10 4.88 -3.11
CA LEU A 88 -5.70 4.88 -1.72
C LEU A 88 -5.24 6.30 -1.38
N GLN A 89 -5.88 6.93 -0.41
CA GLN A 89 -5.56 8.28 0.02
C GLN A 89 -5.15 8.23 1.49
N ILE A 90 -4.12 8.97 1.88
CA ILE A 90 -3.78 9.10 3.30
C ILE A 90 -4.91 9.85 4.02
N THR A 91 -5.18 9.52 5.27
CA THR A 91 -6.10 10.32 6.11
C THR A 91 -5.30 11.20 7.06
N ALA A 92 -5.98 12.12 7.75
CA ALA A 92 -5.36 12.88 8.83
C ALA A 92 -4.66 11.96 9.85
N ALA A 93 -5.32 10.87 10.27
CA ALA A 93 -4.74 9.89 11.20
C ALA A 93 -3.55 9.08 10.63
N GLY A 94 -3.45 8.96 9.30
CA GLY A 94 -2.27 8.38 8.64
C GLY A 94 -1.08 9.33 8.57
N LEU A 95 -1.36 10.64 8.51
CA LEU A 95 -0.37 11.72 8.54
C LEU A 95 0.11 12.06 9.94
N GLU A 96 -0.72 11.84 10.96
CA GLU A 96 -0.29 11.88 12.36
C GLU A 96 0.78 10.80 12.55
N VAL A 97 2.03 11.22 12.32
CA VAL A 97 3.23 10.48 12.70
C VAL A 97 3.15 10.39 14.21
N GLU A 98 2.86 9.20 14.74
CA GLU A 98 3.30 8.92 16.09
C GLU A 98 4.83 8.94 16.03
N GLU A 99 5.43 10.08 16.34
CA GLU A 99 6.83 10.19 16.77
C GLU A 99 6.98 9.41 18.10
N ALA A 100 6.87 8.08 18.03
CA ALA A 100 7.12 7.12 19.10
C ALA A 100 6.91 5.72 18.49
N ASN A 101 7.88 4.84 18.25
CA ASN A 101 9.15 4.62 18.90
C ASN A 101 10.19 4.20 17.84
N ASP A 102 11.15 5.07 17.54
CA ASP A 102 12.47 4.63 17.05
C ASP A 102 13.30 4.20 18.28
N GLU A 103 12.78 3.27 19.07
CA GLU A 103 13.50 2.69 20.21
C GLU A 103 12.88 1.33 20.57
N ALA A 104 13.17 0.30 19.76
CA ALA A 104 13.34 -1.10 20.18
C ALA A 104 13.10 -2.07 19.02
N ASN A 105 14.15 -2.40 18.26
CA ASN A 105 14.56 -3.80 18.16
C ASN A 105 16.00 -3.95 17.64
N GLY A 106 16.96 -3.48 18.43
CA GLY A 106 18.18 -4.24 18.59
C GLY A 106 17.86 -5.45 19.46
N ASN A 107 17.54 -6.58 18.85
CA ASN A 107 17.87 -7.95 19.28
C ASN A 107 16.93 -8.99 18.64
N GLN A 108 17.41 -9.69 17.61
CA GLN A 108 17.48 -11.16 17.62
C GLN A 108 18.51 -11.67 16.61
#